data_AF-A0A974NHR3-F1
#
_entry.id   AF-A0A974NHR3-F1
#
_cell.length_a   1.000
_cell.length_b   1.000
_cell.length_c   1.000
_cell.angle_alpha   90.00
_cell.angle_beta   90.00
_cell.angle_gamma   90.00
#
_symmetry.space_group_name_H-M   'P 1'
#
loop_
_entity.id
_entity.type
_entity.pdbx_description
1 polymer ?
#
loop_
_entity_poly.entity_id
_entity_poly.type
_entity_poly.pdbx_seq_one_letter_code
_entity_poly.pdbx_strand_id
1 'polypeptide(L)'
;MKQCIVIISLGLLISLTGCSSKDTTQKSTQQPNIIITDNDQNGGFRNPEPLAPDLYPQGSEPTPEPIIRYGRYNLASAKPTAEQQDLMAQIITTNIPITITNPTVMDAMDYVMQRSGYNLCPSSTSKEIRTLYSRNLPAAHYKLGPITLRNALQVLAGPAFQVNVDEVNRKVCFDVREDYKLPEATSSIKQIAANDAYLATQSTLKNKNNKPVAEQKEGDNNK
;
A
#
# COMPACT_ATOMS: atom_id res chain seq x y z
N MET A 1 63.76 -20.71 31.02
CA MET A 1 63.79 -21.99 31.76
C MET A 1 63.77 -21.67 33.25
N LYS A 2 62.72 -22.11 33.99
CA LYS A 2 62.64 -22.24 35.48
C LYS A 2 62.80 -20.92 36.27
N GLN A 3 62.07 -20.55 37.32
CA GLN A 3 60.94 -21.10 38.09
C GLN A 3 60.42 -19.97 39.02
N CYS A 4 59.19 -20.15 39.52
CA CYS A 4 58.63 -19.81 40.84
C CYS A 4 59.06 -18.54 41.60
N ILE A 5 58.07 -17.74 42.06
CA ILE A 5 57.97 -17.13 43.40
C ILE A 5 56.48 -16.79 43.61
N VAL A 6 55.73 -17.64 44.33
CA VAL A 6 55.39 -17.63 45.77
C VAL A 6 54.04 -16.97 46.03
N ILE A 7 53.14 -17.85 46.47
CA ILE A 7 51.78 -17.62 46.97
C ILE A 7 51.90 -16.91 48.32
N ILE A 8 51.18 -15.80 48.50
CA ILE A 8 50.80 -15.30 49.83
C ILE A 8 49.27 -15.30 49.89
N SER A 9 48.77 -16.19 50.72
CA SER A 9 47.38 -16.32 51.15
C SER A 9 46.88 -15.03 51.80
N LEU A 10 45.75 -14.50 51.33
CA LEU A 10 44.92 -13.61 52.14
C LEU A 10 43.44 -13.97 51.94
N GLY A 11 42.77 -14.18 53.06
CA GLY A 11 41.43 -14.74 53.13
C GLY A 11 40.32 -13.84 52.60
N LEU A 12 39.28 -14.52 52.13
CA LEU A 12 37.86 -14.31 52.44
C LEU A 12 37.36 -12.87 52.66
N LEU A 13 36.58 -12.36 51.70
CA LEU A 13 35.22 -11.88 51.91
C LEU A 13 34.53 -11.70 50.55
N ILE A 14 33.52 -12.54 50.30
CA ILE A 14 32.62 -12.44 49.15
C ILE A 14 31.63 -11.32 49.48
N SER A 15 31.77 -10.17 48.84
CA SER A 15 30.70 -9.18 48.77
C SER A 15 29.99 -9.31 47.43
N LEU A 16 28.87 -10.03 47.44
CA LEU A 16 27.85 -9.95 46.39
C LEU A 16 27.20 -8.56 46.47
N THR A 17 27.68 -7.62 45.66
CA THR A 17 26.94 -6.40 45.35
C THR A 17 25.76 -6.74 44.46
N GLY A 18 24.61 -6.97 45.09
CA GLY A 18 23.31 -6.96 44.42
C GLY A 18 22.89 -5.52 44.11
N CYS A 19 22.57 -5.23 42.84
CA CYS A 19 21.86 -4.02 42.48
C CYS A 19 20.39 -4.17 42.87
N SER A 20 19.95 -3.40 43.86
CA SER A 20 18.54 -3.18 44.17
C SER A 20 18.04 -2.00 43.33
N SER A 21 17.25 -2.28 42.30
CA SER A 21 16.48 -1.25 41.60
C SER A 21 15.25 -0.91 42.43
N LYS A 22 15.09 0.38 42.72
CA LYS A 22 14.00 0.98 43.49
C LYS A 22 12.65 0.78 42.78
N ASP A 23 11.64 0.51 43.59
CA ASP A 23 10.25 0.29 43.25
C ASP A 23 9.69 1.34 42.28
N THR A 24 9.09 0.86 41.19
CA THR A 24 8.03 1.58 40.47
C THR A 24 6.77 0.74 40.63
N THR A 25 5.82 1.33 41.35
CA THR A 25 4.45 0.92 41.66
C THR A 25 3.87 -0.19 40.78
N GLN A 26 3.87 -1.42 41.30
CA GLN A 26 3.05 -2.51 40.76
C GLN A 26 1.60 -2.31 41.20
N LYS A 27 0.76 -1.83 40.28
CA LYS A 27 -0.70 -1.96 40.41
C LYS A 27 -1.04 -3.45 40.29
N SER A 28 -1.31 -4.07 41.43
CA SER A 28 -1.82 -5.44 41.53
C SER A 28 -3.13 -5.58 40.76
N THR A 29 -3.09 -6.13 39.55
CA THR A 29 -4.29 -6.66 38.89
C THR A 29 -4.43 -8.12 39.32
N GLN A 30 -5.51 -8.37 40.05
CA GLN A 30 -5.95 -9.67 40.55
C GLN A 30 -5.97 -10.73 39.45
N GLN A 31 -5.55 -11.95 39.81
CA GLN A 31 -5.88 -13.16 39.06
C GLN A 31 -7.41 -13.27 38.95
N PRO A 32 -7.99 -13.59 37.77
CA PRO A 32 -9.40 -13.89 37.70
C PRO A 32 -9.66 -15.20 38.45
N ASN A 33 -10.39 -15.09 39.56
CA ASN A 33 -10.89 -16.24 40.30
C ASN A 33 -11.98 -16.89 39.42
N ILE A 34 -11.67 -18.00 38.75
CA ILE A 34 -12.65 -18.75 37.97
C ILE A 34 -13.57 -19.47 38.96
N ILE A 35 -14.71 -18.86 39.27
CA ILE A 35 -15.83 -19.54 39.92
C ILE A 35 -16.66 -20.15 38.79
N ILE A 36 -16.49 -21.45 38.54
CA ILE A 36 -17.43 -22.20 37.70
C ILE A 36 -18.69 -22.45 38.55
N THR A 37 -19.71 -21.60 38.40
CA THR A 37 -21.09 -21.98 38.76
C THR A 37 -21.69 -22.68 37.55
N ASP A 38 -21.62 -24.00 37.53
CA ASP A 38 -22.32 -24.81 36.54
C ASP A 38 -23.74 -25.05 37.05
N ASN A 39 -24.68 -24.19 36.64
CA ASN A 39 -26.12 -24.38 36.81
C ASN A 39 -26.84 -23.52 35.79
N ASP A 40 -27.04 -24.01 34.56
CA ASP A 40 -28.19 -23.56 33.78
C ASP A 40 -28.74 -24.67 32.88
N GLN A 41 -29.81 -25.30 33.36
CA GLN A 41 -30.77 -26.09 32.60
C GLN A 41 -31.82 -25.13 32.00
N ASN A 42 -31.40 -24.21 31.14
CA ASN A 42 -32.33 -23.44 30.33
C ASN A 42 -31.67 -23.07 29.00
N GLY A 43 -32.21 -23.62 27.90
CA GLY A 43 -31.77 -23.35 26.53
C GLY A 43 -32.13 -21.94 26.10
N GLY A 44 -31.51 -20.94 26.72
CA GLY A 44 -31.69 -19.52 26.41
C GLY A 44 -31.04 -19.17 25.09
N PHE A 45 -31.77 -18.43 24.25
CA PHE A 45 -31.20 -17.67 23.14
C PHE A 45 -30.02 -16.84 23.67
N ARG A 46 -28.79 -17.27 23.39
CA ARG A 46 -27.59 -16.51 23.74
C ARG A 46 -27.59 -15.24 22.88
N ASN A 47 -27.79 -14.10 23.54
CA ASN A 47 -27.54 -12.80 22.94
C ASN A 47 -26.06 -12.75 22.51
N PRO A 48 -25.69 -12.22 21.33
CA PRO A 48 -24.29 -12.11 20.96
C PRO A 48 -23.60 -11.16 21.93
N GLU A 49 -22.72 -11.70 22.79
CA GLU A 49 -21.87 -10.90 23.67
C GLU A 49 -20.60 -10.52 22.89
N PRO A 50 -20.29 -9.22 22.75
CA PRO A 50 -19.05 -8.79 22.11
C PRO A 50 -17.85 -9.26 22.94
N LEU A 51 -16.82 -9.80 22.27
CA LEU A 51 -15.59 -10.26 22.92
C LEU A 51 -14.82 -9.08 23.53
N ALA A 52 -14.40 -9.21 24.78
CA ALA A 52 -13.60 -8.22 25.50
C ALA A 52 -12.39 -8.86 26.19
N PRO A 53 -11.19 -8.27 26.11
CA PRO A 53 -10.86 -7.07 25.33
C PRO A 53 -10.90 -7.34 23.82
N ASP A 54 -11.28 -6.32 23.03
CA ASP A 54 -11.23 -6.40 21.57
C ASP A 54 -9.77 -6.47 21.10
N LEU A 55 -9.50 -7.32 20.12
CA LEU A 55 -8.21 -7.46 19.46
C LEU A 55 -7.93 -6.31 18.48
N TYR A 56 -8.97 -5.62 18.00
CA TYR A 56 -8.88 -4.58 16.97
C TYR A 56 -9.32 -3.18 17.43
N PRO A 57 -8.90 -2.66 18.61
CA PRO A 57 -9.37 -1.38 19.12
C PRO A 57 -8.91 -0.19 18.27
N GLN A 58 -7.92 -0.37 17.40
CA GLN A 58 -7.41 0.61 16.43
C GLN A 58 -7.29 -0.01 15.02
N GLY A 59 -8.15 -0.99 14.71
CA GLY A 59 -8.01 -1.82 13.51
C GLY A 59 -6.94 -2.91 13.69
N SER A 60 -6.28 -3.31 12.61
CA SER A 60 -5.33 -4.44 12.57
C SER A 60 -3.96 -4.14 13.24
N GLU A 61 -3.85 -3.03 13.95
CA GLU A 61 -2.64 -2.65 14.67
C GLU A 61 -2.37 -3.55 15.89
N PRO A 62 -1.10 -3.93 16.16
CA PRO A 62 -0.81 -4.94 17.18
C PRO A 62 -1.01 -4.41 18.62
N THR A 63 -1.85 -5.05 19.43
CA THR A 63 -2.03 -4.74 20.86
C THR A 63 -1.16 -5.64 21.78
N PRO A 64 -0.88 -5.23 23.03
CA PRO A 64 -0.14 -6.08 23.98
C PRO A 64 -1.00 -7.23 24.53
N GLU A 65 -0.48 -8.46 24.49
CA GLU A 65 -1.16 -9.69 24.93
C GLU A 65 -0.35 -10.49 25.97
N PRO A 66 -0.97 -11.40 26.73
CA PRO A 66 -0.29 -12.17 27.77
C PRO A 66 0.75 -13.15 27.20
N ILE A 67 1.89 -13.26 27.88
CA ILE A 67 2.96 -14.21 27.55
C ILE A 67 2.65 -15.55 28.22
N ILE A 68 2.65 -16.63 27.43
CA ILE A 68 2.40 -17.99 27.93
C ILE A 68 3.73 -18.67 28.24
N ARG A 69 3.82 -19.30 29.42
CA ARG A 69 5.01 -20.02 29.85
C ARG A 69 4.90 -21.50 29.49
N TYR A 70 5.71 -21.94 28.54
CA TYR A 70 5.86 -23.36 28.20
C TYR A 70 7.02 -23.96 29.01
N GLY A 71 6.70 -24.68 30.09
CA GLY A 71 7.71 -25.33 30.94
C GLY A 71 8.55 -24.36 31.80
N ARG A 72 9.74 -24.79 32.22
CA ARG A 72 10.56 -24.02 33.19
C ARG A 72 11.38 -22.87 32.59
N TYR A 73 11.61 -22.87 31.27
CA TYR A 73 12.50 -21.89 30.63
C TYR A 73 12.01 -21.32 29.30
N ASN A 74 10.87 -21.79 28.76
CA ASN A 74 10.37 -21.26 27.49
C ASN A 74 9.17 -20.32 27.74
N LEU A 75 9.25 -19.15 27.13
CA LEU A 75 8.15 -18.20 27.00
C LEU A 75 7.75 -18.21 25.53
N ALA A 76 6.46 -18.32 25.24
CA ALA A 76 5.92 -18.08 23.92
C ALA A 76 4.82 -17.03 24.00
N SER A 77 4.76 -16.19 22.98
CA SER A 77 3.66 -15.23 22.84
C SER A 77 2.43 -15.96 22.33
N ALA A 78 1.28 -15.77 22.98
CA ALA A 78 -0.01 -16.18 22.42
C ALA A 78 -0.56 -15.19 21.38
N LYS A 79 0.09 -14.03 21.25
CA LYS A 79 -0.29 -13.00 20.30
C LYS A 79 -0.30 -13.54 18.86
N PRO A 80 -1.34 -13.26 18.07
CA PRO A 80 -1.31 -13.46 16.63
C PRO A 80 -0.08 -12.79 16.02
N THR A 81 0.52 -13.43 15.02
CA THR A 81 1.54 -12.78 14.19
C THR A 81 0.92 -11.60 13.44
N ALA A 82 1.74 -10.63 13.03
CA ALA A 82 1.25 -9.45 12.32
C ALA A 82 0.48 -9.84 11.05
N GLU A 83 0.91 -10.88 10.34
CA GLU A 83 0.30 -11.39 9.11
C GLU A 83 -1.03 -12.15 9.36
N GLN A 84 -1.21 -12.69 10.57
CA GLN A 84 -2.46 -13.31 11.01
C GLN A 84 -3.48 -12.28 11.46
N GLN A 85 -3.02 -11.16 12.04
CA GLN A 85 -3.87 -10.07 12.50
C GLN A 85 -4.21 -9.08 11.37
N ASP A 86 -3.22 -8.68 10.58
CA ASP A 86 -3.34 -7.89 9.35
C ASP A 86 -2.99 -8.78 8.14
N LEU A 87 -4.01 -9.21 7.41
CA LEU A 87 -3.82 -10.01 6.21
C LEU A 87 -3.08 -9.23 5.10
N MET A 88 -3.08 -7.89 5.11
CA MET A 88 -2.28 -7.06 4.20
C MET A 88 -0.79 -7.02 4.59
N ALA A 89 -0.43 -7.43 5.81
CA ALA A 89 0.95 -7.53 6.27
C ALA A 89 1.64 -8.82 5.83
N GLN A 90 0.92 -9.78 5.23
CA GLN A 90 1.47 -11.04 4.73
C GLN A 90 2.70 -10.83 3.84
N ILE A 91 3.79 -11.51 4.18
CA ILE A 91 5.01 -11.51 3.37
C ILE A 91 4.80 -12.43 2.17
N ILE A 92 4.92 -11.87 0.98
CA ILE A 92 4.82 -12.59 -0.28
C ILE A 92 6.14 -12.54 -1.05
N THR A 93 6.39 -13.62 -1.79
CA THR A 93 7.42 -13.69 -2.83
C THR A 93 6.76 -14.23 -4.07
N THR A 94 6.72 -13.44 -5.13
CA THR A 94 5.96 -13.77 -6.34
C THR A 94 6.89 -13.83 -7.54
N ASN A 95 6.63 -14.83 -8.38
CA ASN A 95 7.27 -15.00 -9.67
C ASN A 95 6.18 -15.23 -10.70
N ILE A 96 5.73 -14.15 -11.32
CA ILE A 96 4.62 -14.16 -12.26
C ILE A 96 5.05 -14.98 -13.49
N PRO A 97 4.30 -16.04 -13.85
CA PRO A 97 4.73 -16.94 -14.90
C PRO A 97 4.70 -16.25 -16.26
N ILE A 98 5.81 -16.33 -16.99
CA ILE A 98 5.97 -15.80 -18.36
C ILE A 98 5.14 -16.54 -19.41
N THR A 99 4.45 -17.62 -19.03
CA THR A 99 3.57 -18.38 -19.92
C THR A 99 2.30 -17.60 -20.28
N ILE A 100 1.96 -16.56 -19.51
CA ILE A 100 0.89 -15.64 -19.83
C ILE A 100 1.41 -14.69 -20.91
N THR A 101 0.79 -14.67 -22.08
CA THR A 101 1.19 -13.79 -23.18
C THR A 101 0.80 -12.35 -22.85
N ASN A 102 1.81 -11.48 -22.64
CA ASN A 102 1.64 -10.06 -22.31
C ASN A 102 0.80 -9.81 -21.04
N PRO A 103 1.27 -10.24 -19.85
CA PRO A 103 0.52 -10.04 -18.62
C PRO A 103 0.30 -8.54 -18.35
N THR A 104 -0.87 -8.23 -17.83
CA THR A 104 -1.25 -6.89 -17.42
C THR A 104 -0.96 -6.65 -15.93
N VAL A 105 -1.05 -5.39 -15.51
CA VAL A 105 -0.98 -5.04 -14.08
C VAL A 105 -2.13 -5.68 -13.31
N MET A 106 -3.32 -5.82 -13.91
CA MET A 106 -4.45 -6.53 -13.29
C MET A 106 -4.09 -8.00 -13.03
N ASP A 107 -3.55 -8.70 -14.04
CA ASP A 107 -3.16 -10.11 -13.89
C ASP A 107 -2.12 -10.29 -12.77
N ALA A 108 -1.16 -9.36 -12.68
CA ALA A 108 -0.16 -9.36 -11.62
C ALA A 108 -0.78 -9.13 -10.24
N MET A 109 -1.70 -8.17 -10.11
CA MET A 109 -2.41 -7.88 -8.87
C MET A 109 -3.26 -9.07 -8.41
N ASP A 110 -4.01 -9.68 -9.32
CA ASP A 110 -4.77 -10.90 -9.04
C ASP A 110 -3.83 -12.04 -8.63
N TYR A 111 -2.67 -12.16 -9.28
CA TYR A 111 -1.67 -13.17 -8.94
C TYR A 111 -1.09 -12.99 -7.53
N VAL A 112 -0.70 -11.77 -7.15
CA VAL A 112 -0.09 -11.54 -5.83
C VAL A 112 -1.08 -11.69 -4.67
N MET A 113 -2.37 -11.47 -4.91
CA MET A 113 -3.41 -11.67 -3.88
C MET A 113 -3.91 -13.10 -3.79
N GLN A 114 -3.44 -14.03 -4.63
CA GLN A 114 -3.84 -15.43 -4.51
C GLN A 114 -3.58 -15.93 -3.08
N ARG A 115 -4.60 -16.54 -2.47
CA ARG A 115 -4.60 -17.06 -1.09
C ARG A 115 -4.53 -16.01 0.02
N SER A 116 -4.55 -14.72 -0.28
CA SER A 116 -4.68 -13.65 0.74
C SER A 116 -6.10 -13.55 1.31
N GLY A 117 -7.11 -13.99 0.54
CA GLY A 117 -8.52 -13.82 0.87
C GLY A 117 -9.12 -12.49 0.45
N TYR A 118 -8.36 -11.61 -0.23
CA TYR A 118 -8.87 -10.39 -0.87
C TYR A 118 -9.07 -10.57 -2.37
N ASN A 119 -9.94 -9.74 -2.94
CA ASN A 119 -10.18 -9.66 -4.37
C ASN A 119 -10.08 -8.20 -4.87
N LEU A 120 -9.75 -8.01 -6.14
CA LEU A 120 -9.80 -6.67 -6.75
C LEU A 120 -11.23 -6.16 -6.86
N CYS A 121 -11.38 -4.84 -6.77
CA CYS A 121 -12.57 -4.17 -7.26
C CYS A 121 -12.69 -4.31 -8.79
N PRO A 122 -13.92 -4.29 -9.33
CA PRO A 122 -14.12 -4.44 -10.77
C PRO A 122 -13.51 -3.27 -11.55
N SER A 123 -13.04 -3.55 -12.77
CA SER A 123 -12.48 -2.53 -13.68
C SER A 123 -13.49 -1.48 -14.13
N SER A 124 -14.79 -1.72 -13.93
CA SER A 124 -15.88 -0.80 -14.23
C SER A 124 -16.07 0.31 -13.21
N THR A 125 -15.38 0.26 -12.06
CA THR A 125 -15.54 1.25 -10.98
C THR A 125 -15.17 2.67 -11.42
N SER A 126 -14.06 2.84 -12.14
CA SER A 126 -13.63 4.15 -12.65
C SER A 126 -12.78 4.06 -13.92
N LYS A 127 -12.63 5.17 -14.65
CA LYS A 127 -11.81 5.23 -15.86
C LYS A 127 -10.32 5.06 -15.54
N GLU A 128 -9.91 5.58 -14.39
CA GLU A 128 -8.55 5.59 -13.88
C GLU A 128 -8.12 4.16 -13.51
N ILE A 129 -8.97 3.42 -12.79
CA ILE A 129 -8.76 2.00 -12.47
C ILE A 129 -8.64 1.17 -13.74
N ARG A 130 -9.56 1.34 -14.70
CA ARG A 130 -9.49 0.66 -16.00
C ARG A 130 -8.17 0.95 -16.73
N THR A 131 -7.67 2.17 -16.60
CA THR A 131 -6.39 2.59 -17.20
C THR A 131 -5.21 1.91 -16.51
N LEU A 132 -5.23 1.76 -15.18
CA LEU A 132 -4.21 1.03 -14.43
C LEU A 132 -4.19 -0.45 -14.80
N TYR A 133 -5.34 -1.10 -14.75
CA TYR A 133 -5.50 -2.54 -14.96
C TYR A 133 -5.08 -2.99 -16.36
N SER A 134 -5.30 -2.16 -17.38
CA SER A 134 -4.94 -2.45 -18.77
C SER A 134 -3.47 -2.20 -19.11
N ARG A 135 -2.65 -1.68 -18.19
CA ARG A 135 -1.21 -1.50 -18.46
C ARG A 135 -0.50 -2.83 -18.54
N ASN A 136 0.43 -2.95 -19.50
CA ASN A 136 1.34 -4.08 -19.56
C ASN A 136 2.22 -4.12 -18.31
N LEU A 137 2.51 -5.32 -17.82
CA LEU A 137 3.36 -5.52 -16.66
C LEU A 137 4.83 -5.20 -16.99
N PRO A 138 5.47 -4.25 -16.28
CA PRO A 138 6.89 -3.96 -16.47
C PRO A 138 7.78 -5.14 -16.09
N ALA A 139 8.93 -5.28 -16.77
CA ALA A 139 9.89 -6.37 -16.54
C ALA A 139 10.33 -6.50 -15.06
N ALA A 140 10.49 -5.37 -14.36
CA ALA A 140 10.87 -5.33 -12.95
C ALA A 140 9.79 -5.92 -12.01
N HIS A 141 8.53 -5.99 -12.43
CA HIS A 141 7.42 -6.43 -11.58
C HIS A 141 7.09 -7.93 -11.71
N TYR A 142 7.77 -8.67 -12.60
CA TYR A 142 7.57 -10.12 -12.72
C TYR A 142 8.03 -10.86 -11.48
N LYS A 143 9.02 -10.31 -10.76
CA LYS A 143 9.55 -10.88 -9.53
C LYS A 143 9.46 -9.84 -8.43
N LEU A 144 8.60 -10.09 -7.44
CA LEU A 144 8.47 -9.23 -6.28
C LEU A 144 8.80 -10.03 -5.02
N GLY A 145 9.43 -9.36 -4.05
CA GLY A 145 9.60 -9.88 -2.71
C GLY A 145 11.03 -10.27 -2.31
N PRO A 146 11.24 -10.61 -1.03
CA PRO A 146 10.23 -10.67 0.04
C PRO A 146 9.71 -9.28 0.44
N ILE A 147 8.40 -9.06 0.32
CA ILE A 147 7.71 -7.80 0.67
C ILE A 147 6.30 -8.09 1.18
N THR A 148 5.66 -7.16 1.89
CA THR A 148 4.26 -7.31 2.32
C THR A 148 3.31 -7.22 1.13
N LEU A 149 2.14 -7.86 1.23
CA LEU A 149 1.08 -7.76 0.24
C LEU A 149 0.66 -6.31 -0.02
N ARG A 150 0.53 -5.52 1.05
CA ARG A 150 0.28 -4.07 0.98
C ARG A 150 1.29 -3.34 0.08
N ASN A 151 2.58 -3.58 0.31
CA ASN A 151 3.64 -2.92 -0.44
C ASN A 151 3.69 -3.41 -1.88
N ALA A 152 3.47 -4.70 -2.12
CA ALA A 152 3.39 -5.25 -3.47
C ALA A 152 2.29 -4.58 -4.29
N LEU A 153 1.09 -4.42 -3.73
CA LEU A 153 -0.03 -3.75 -4.39
C LEU A 153 0.26 -2.28 -4.68
N GLN A 154 0.90 -1.58 -3.75
CA GLN A 154 1.35 -0.19 -3.97
C GLN A 154 2.40 -0.07 -5.07
N VAL A 155 3.37 -0.99 -5.13
CA VAL A 155 4.41 -1.02 -6.18
C VAL A 155 3.78 -1.32 -7.54
N LEU A 156 2.86 -2.28 -7.62
CA LEU A 156 2.15 -2.62 -8.85
C LEU A 156 1.25 -1.47 -9.33
N ALA A 157 0.60 -0.76 -8.41
CA ALA A 157 -0.25 0.39 -8.74
C ALA A 157 0.57 1.62 -9.18
N GLY A 158 1.75 1.80 -8.59
CA GLY A 158 2.62 2.94 -8.85
C GLY A 158 2.25 4.19 -8.04
N PRO A 159 3.06 5.26 -8.13
CA PRO A 159 2.98 6.41 -7.23
C PRO A 159 1.72 7.27 -7.43
N ALA A 160 1.11 7.22 -8.62
CA ALA A 160 -0.10 7.99 -8.94
C ALA A 160 -1.34 7.50 -8.17
N PHE A 161 -1.32 6.26 -7.68
CA PHE A 161 -2.45 5.61 -7.07
C PHE A 161 -2.26 5.41 -5.56
N GLN A 162 -3.37 5.44 -4.83
CA GLN A 162 -3.49 5.00 -3.44
C GLN A 162 -4.28 3.70 -3.40
N VAL A 163 -3.97 2.85 -2.41
CA VAL A 163 -4.62 1.55 -2.20
C VAL A 163 -5.63 1.69 -1.07
N ASN A 164 -6.88 1.35 -1.36
CA ASN A 164 -7.99 1.41 -0.40
C ASN A 164 -8.49 -0.01 -0.14
N VAL A 165 -8.61 -0.40 1.13
CA VAL A 165 -8.99 -1.75 1.54
C VAL A 165 -10.36 -1.71 2.22
N ASP A 166 -11.29 -2.51 1.71
CA ASP A 166 -12.59 -2.78 2.34
C ASP A 166 -12.50 -4.12 3.07
N GLU A 167 -12.34 -4.05 4.39
CA GLU A 167 -12.20 -5.23 5.25
C GLU A 167 -13.50 -6.05 5.34
N VAL A 168 -14.66 -5.40 5.20
CA VAL A 168 -15.97 -6.07 5.31
C VAL A 168 -16.20 -6.97 4.10
N ASN A 169 -15.94 -6.45 2.90
CA ASN A 169 -16.11 -7.21 1.66
C ASN A 169 -14.84 -7.94 1.20
N ARG A 170 -13.72 -7.75 1.92
CA ARG A 170 -12.37 -8.20 1.55
C ARG A 170 -12.02 -7.81 0.11
N LYS A 171 -12.15 -6.52 -0.19
CA LYS A 171 -11.85 -5.96 -1.51
C LYS A 171 -10.73 -4.94 -1.44
N VAL A 172 -9.91 -4.90 -2.48
CA VAL A 172 -8.91 -3.86 -2.69
C VAL A 172 -9.31 -3.00 -3.88
N CYS A 173 -9.41 -1.71 -3.65
CA CYS A 173 -9.67 -0.67 -4.64
C CYS A 173 -8.47 0.25 -4.80
N PHE A 174 -8.46 1.03 -5.88
CA PHE A 174 -7.43 2.05 -6.13
C PHE A 174 -8.08 3.36 -6.50
N ASP A 175 -7.53 4.45 -5.98
CA ASP A 175 -7.92 5.80 -6.34
C ASP A 175 -6.68 6.61 -6.74
N VAL A 176 -6.87 7.64 -7.55
CA VAL A 176 -5.78 8.57 -7.87
C VAL A 176 -5.55 9.46 -6.66
N ARG A 177 -4.28 9.66 -6.28
CA ARG A 177 -3.95 10.56 -5.17
C ARG A 177 -4.35 11.99 -5.48
N GLU A 178 -4.81 12.72 -4.48
CA GLU A 178 -5.30 14.10 -4.63
C GLU A 178 -4.22 15.06 -5.17
N ASP A 179 -2.94 14.79 -4.89
CA ASP A 179 -1.80 15.57 -5.35
C ASP A 179 -1.32 15.22 -6.77
N TYR A 180 -1.89 14.17 -7.37
CA TYR A 180 -1.51 13.71 -8.70
C TYR A 180 -2.23 14.49 -9.80
N LYS A 181 -1.49 15.35 -10.51
CA LYS A 181 -2.00 16.12 -11.63
C LYS A 181 -1.96 15.29 -12.91
N LEU A 182 -3.14 14.89 -13.41
CA LEU A 182 -3.21 14.30 -14.75
C LEU A 182 -2.85 15.39 -15.77
N PRO A 183 -1.93 15.11 -16.72
CA PRO A 183 -1.76 16.01 -17.85
C PRO A 183 -3.09 16.06 -18.59
N GLU A 184 -3.73 17.23 -18.58
CA GLU A 184 -4.97 17.44 -19.32
C GLU A 184 -4.72 17.09 -20.78
N ALA A 185 -5.35 16.01 -21.23
CA ALA A 185 -5.35 15.62 -22.63
C ALA A 185 -6.21 16.64 -23.40
N THR A 186 -5.69 17.86 -23.64
CA THR A 186 -6.17 18.85 -24.64
C THR A 186 -5.55 20.26 -24.55
N SER A 187 -4.40 20.51 -23.91
CA SER A 187 -3.77 21.85 -24.01
C SER A 187 -2.99 22.05 -25.32
N SER A 188 -2.44 21.00 -25.93
CA SER A 188 -1.66 21.09 -27.18
C SER A 188 -2.51 21.04 -28.45
N ILE A 189 -3.64 20.34 -28.47
CA ILE A 189 -4.52 20.27 -29.66
C ILE A 189 -5.30 21.59 -29.86
N LYS A 190 -5.66 22.28 -28.77
CA LYS A 190 -6.31 23.60 -28.86
C LYS A 190 -5.37 24.68 -29.39
N GLN A 191 -4.07 24.59 -29.11
CA GLN A 191 -3.07 25.54 -29.62
C GLN A 191 -2.76 25.32 -31.10
N ILE A 192 -2.73 24.07 -31.59
CA ILE A 192 -2.50 23.78 -33.01
C ILE A 192 -3.68 24.26 -33.87
N ALA A 193 -4.93 23.97 -33.44
CA ALA A 193 -6.12 24.45 -34.14
C ALA A 193 -6.26 25.99 -34.12
N ALA A 194 -5.81 26.66 -33.05
CA ALA A 194 -5.79 28.12 -32.97
C ALA A 194 -4.70 28.75 -33.86
N ASN A 195 -3.55 28.09 -34.01
CA ASN A 195 -2.46 28.54 -34.87
C ASN A 195 -2.80 28.39 -36.36
N ASP A 196 -3.48 27.31 -36.75
CA ASP A 196 -3.93 27.11 -38.14
C ASP A 196 -4.99 28.15 -38.55
N ALA A 197 -5.90 28.52 -37.64
CA ALA A 197 -6.87 29.60 -37.85
C ALA A 197 -6.21 31.00 -37.92
N TYR A 198 -5.11 31.21 -37.19
CA TYR A 198 -4.33 32.46 -37.24
C TYR A 198 -3.53 32.61 -38.54
N LEU A 199 -3.00 31.52 -39.10
CA LEU A 199 -2.29 31.55 -40.39
C LEU A 199 -3.25 31.69 -41.59
N ALA A 200 -4.48 31.18 -41.49
CA ALA A 200 -5.53 31.39 -42.50
C ALA A 200 -6.08 32.84 -42.55
N THR A 201 -6.07 33.54 -41.42
CA THR A 201 -6.50 34.96 -41.35
C THR A 201 -5.42 35.93 -41.83
N GLN A 202 -4.14 35.61 -41.67
CA GLN A 202 -3.04 36.44 -42.21
C GLN A 202 -2.87 36.35 -43.74
N SER A 203 -3.17 35.20 -44.34
CA SER A 203 -3.10 35.00 -45.79
C SER A 203 -4.23 35.71 -46.56
N THR A 204 -5.40 35.90 -45.94
CA THR A 204 -6.53 36.64 -46.50
C THR A 204 -6.41 38.17 -46.36
N LEU A 205 -5.68 38.67 -45.36
CA LEU A 205 -5.41 40.11 -45.21
C LEU A 205 -4.28 40.61 -46.14
N LYS A 206 -3.31 39.76 -46.52
CA LYS A 206 -2.24 40.13 -47.46
C LYS A 206 -2.72 40.32 -48.91
N ASN A 207 -3.85 39.75 -49.31
CA ASN A 207 -4.36 39.85 -50.68
C ASN A 207 -5.26 41.08 -50.94
N LYS A 208 -5.70 41.80 -49.91
CA LYS A 208 -6.53 43.01 -50.07
C LYS A 208 -5.73 44.30 -50.37
N ASN A 209 -4.40 44.24 -50.31
CA ASN A 209 -3.54 45.42 -50.52
C ASN A 209 -2.98 45.54 -51.95
N ASN A 210 -3.27 44.59 -52.85
CA ASN A 210 -2.97 44.76 -54.28
C ASN A 210 -4.18 45.33 -55.01
N LYS A 211 -4.40 46.64 -54.83
CA LYS A 211 -5.23 47.44 -55.71
C LYS A 211 -4.47 47.64 -57.03
N PRO A 212 -4.97 47.16 -58.19
CA PRO A 212 -4.38 47.57 -59.45
C PRO A 212 -4.69 49.05 -59.69
N VAL A 213 -3.63 49.84 -59.86
CA VAL A 213 -3.67 51.20 -60.39
C VAL A 213 -4.11 51.12 -61.84
N ALA A 214 -5.10 51.93 -62.19
CA ALA A 214 -5.58 52.09 -63.56
C ALA A 214 -4.56 52.91 -64.37
N GLU A 215 -4.21 52.47 -65.57
CA GLU A 215 -3.62 53.36 -66.57
C GLU A 215 -4.06 52.97 -68.01
N GLN A 216 -4.97 53.82 -68.50
CA GLN A 216 -5.09 54.39 -69.85
C GLN A 216 -5.05 53.50 -71.10
N LYS A 217 -6.21 53.46 -71.77
CA LYS A 217 -6.35 53.19 -73.20
C LYS A 217 -5.98 54.46 -73.98
N GLU A 218 -4.97 54.38 -74.83
CA GLU A 218 -4.83 55.26 -76.00
C GLU A 218 -5.14 54.37 -77.22
N GLY A 219 -6.25 54.66 -77.89
CA GLY A 219 -6.56 54.05 -79.18
C GLY A 219 -5.78 54.75 -80.26
N ASP A 220 -5.27 53.99 -81.23
CA ASP A 220 -4.89 54.57 -82.50
C ASP A 220 -5.48 53.81 -83.67
N ASN A 221 -5.99 54.61 -84.60
CA ASN A 221 -6.74 54.24 -85.78
C ASN A 221 -5.77 53.89 -86.90
N ASN A 222 -6.08 52.87 -87.73
CA ASN A 222 -6.25 53.04 -89.18
C ASN A 222 -6.28 51.72 -89.95
N LYS A 223 -7.29 51.67 -90.84
CA LYS A 223 -7.34 51.11 -92.20
C LYS A 223 -7.41 49.60 -92.40
#